data_AF-A0A1H5RGP6-F1
#
_entry.id   AF-A0A1H5RGP6-F1
#
_cell.length_a   1.000
_cell.length_b   1.000
_cell.length_c   1.000
_cell.angle_alpha   90.00
_cell.angle_beta   90.00
_cell.angle_gamma   90.00
#
_symmetry.space_group_name_H-M   'P 1'
#
loop_
_entity.id
_entity.type
_entity.pdbx_description
1 polymer ?
#
loop_
_entity_poly.entity_id
_entity_poly.type
_entity_poly.pdbx_seq_one_letter_code
_entity_poly.pdbx_strand_id
1 'polypeptide(L)'
;MTDPVHAAAERIFAAAEELGTTRQEAVLVTRAVHAVKNGRPTDVALTDSGPHRRRRLAHVVGCALWDPALDADAVLAAVTSTARNSRPAA
;
A
#
# COMPACT_ATOMS: atom_id res chain seq x y z
N MET A 1 -15.88 7.37 15.00
CA MET A 1 -15.60 7.85 13.63
C MET A 1 -14.25 7.26 13.25
N THR A 2 -14.21 6.34 12.29
CA THR A 2 -12.94 5.70 11.90
C THR A 2 -12.06 6.75 11.24
N ASP A 3 -10.81 6.86 11.67
CA ASP A 3 -9.81 7.73 11.06
C ASP A 3 -9.74 7.43 9.54
N PRO A 4 -10.00 8.43 8.67
CA PRO A 4 -10.06 8.21 7.22
C PRO A 4 -8.72 7.72 6.65
N VAL A 5 -7.59 8.06 7.30
CA VAL A 5 -6.26 7.55 6.95
C VAL A 5 -6.17 6.05 7.25
N HIS A 6 -6.67 5.63 8.41
CA HIS A 6 -6.71 4.22 8.79
C HIS A 6 -7.65 3.43 7.88
N ALA A 7 -8.81 4.00 7.52
CA ALA A 7 -9.73 3.38 6.57
C ALA A 7 -9.09 3.19 5.18
N ALA A 8 -8.26 4.13 4.71
CA ALA A 8 -7.51 3.98 3.46
C ALA A 8 -6.47 2.85 3.54
N ALA A 9 -5.76 2.74 4.67
CA ALA A 9 -4.82 1.64 4.89
C ALA A 9 -5.51 0.26 4.90
N GLU A 10 -6.66 0.15 5.55
CA GLU A 10 -7.44 -1.09 5.57
C GLU A 10 -7.97 -1.47 4.18
N ARG A 11 -8.37 -0.51 3.34
CA ARG A 11 -8.75 -0.77 1.94
C ARG A 11 -7.59 -1.34 1.13
N ILE A 12 -6.36 -0.86 1.36
CA ILE A 12 -5.15 -1.39 0.69
C ILE A 12 -4.93 -2.84 1.10
N PHE A 13 -5.08 -3.18 2.38
CA PHE A 13 -4.91 -4.56 2.86
C PHE A 13 -6.03 -5.49 2.38
N ALA A 14 -7.29 -5.03 2.38
CA ALA A 14 -8.41 -5.78 1.84
C ALA A 14 -8.21 -6.09 0.35
N ALA A 15 -7.79 -5.11 -0.45
CA ALA A 15 -7.46 -5.34 -1.86
C ALA A 15 -6.32 -6.34 -2.05
N ALA A 16 -5.31 -6.30 -1.17
CA ALA A 16 -4.23 -7.28 -1.19
C ALA A 16 -4.72 -8.70 -0.93
N GLU A 17 -5.63 -8.88 0.03
CA GLU A 17 -6.26 -10.16 0.36
C GLU A 17 -7.14 -10.69 -0.79
N GLU A 18 -8.00 -9.85 -1.37
CA GLU A 18 -8.83 -10.19 -2.54
C GLU A 18 -8.00 -10.62 -3.75
N LEU A 19 -6.83 -10.02 -3.94
CA LEU A 19 -5.89 -10.37 -4.99
C LEU A 19 -5.04 -11.61 -4.66
N GLY A 20 -5.22 -12.21 -3.48
CA GLY A 20 -4.44 -13.36 -3.01
C GLY A 20 -2.97 -13.02 -2.83
N THR A 21 -2.68 -11.84 -2.26
CA THR A 21 -1.34 -11.34 -1.93
C THR A 21 -1.20 -11.15 -0.43
N THR A 22 0.03 -10.94 0.05
CA THR A 22 0.29 -10.77 1.49
C THR A 22 0.19 -9.31 1.91
N ARG A 23 -0.06 -9.06 3.19
CA ARG A 23 0.05 -7.71 3.76
C ARG A 23 1.44 -7.10 3.55
N GLN A 24 2.50 -7.90 3.60
CA GLN A 24 3.86 -7.45 3.35
C GLN A 24 4.04 -6.99 1.89
N GLU A 25 3.44 -7.69 0.93
CA GLU A 25 3.42 -7.28 -0.47
C GLU A 25 2.67 -5.94 -0.64
N ALA A 26 1.55 -5.75 0.06
CA ALA A 26 0.82 -4.47 0.07
C ALA A 26 1.69 -3.31 0.58
N VAL A 27 2.47 -3.53 1.65
CA VAL A 27 3.42 -2.53 2.16
C VAL A 27 4.50 -2.20 1.14
N LEU A 28 5.08 -3.21 0.47
CA LEU A 28 6.11 -3.01 -0.53
C LEU A 28 5.59 -2.23 -1.74
N VAL A 29 4.42 -2.59 -2.25
CA VAL A 29 3.76 -1.87 -3.35
C VAL A 29 3.41 -0.45 -2.93
N THR A 30 2.98 -0.22 -1.68
CA THR A 30 2.67 1.12 -1.19
C THR A 30 3.90 2.03 -1.12
N ARG A 31 5.02 1.51 -0.64
CA ARG A 31 6.30 2.24 -0.68
C ARG A 31 6.75 2.53 -2.11
N ALA A 32 6.61 1.57 -3.00
CA ALA A 32 7.02 1.71 -4.40
C ALA A 32 6.19 2.76 -5.14
N VAL A 33 4.86 2.73 -4.99
CA VAL A 33 3.95 3.71 -5.61
C VAL A 33 4.23 5.12 -5.07
N HIS A 34 4.40 5.27 -3.75
CA HIS A 34 4.77 6.55 -3.14
C HIS A 34 6.12 7.07 -3.65
N ALA A 35 7.14 6.21 -3.74
CA ALA A 35 8.46 6.58 -4.26
C ALA A 35 8.39 7.06 -5.73
N VAL A 36 7.75 6.28 -6.61
CA VAL A 36 7.61 6.62 -8.03
C VAL A 36 6.88 7.95 -8.23
N LYS A 37 5.81 8.18 -7.47
CA LYS A 37 5.05 9.43 -7.53
C LYS A 37 5.86 10.64 -7.07
N ASN A 38 6.80 10.45 -6.16
CA ASN A 38 7.74 11.48 -5.69
C ASN A 38 9.02 11.56 -6.53
N GLY A 39 9.02 11.00 -7.75
CA GLY A 39 10.16 11.06 -8.68
C GLY A 39 11.36 10.21 -8.25
N ARG A 40 11.18 9.28 -7.32
CA ARG A 40 12.24 8.39 -6.82
C ARG A 40 12.19 7.04 -7.54
N PRO A 41 13.35 6.40 -7.80
CA PRO A 41 13.38 5.06 -8.37
C PRO A 41 12.84 4.02 -7.38
N THR A 42 12.42 2.87 -7.89
CA THR A 42 12.02 1.70 -7.08
C THR A 42 12.49 0.42 -7.74
N ASP A 43 12.98 -0.53 -6.92
CA ASP A 43 13.35 -1.88 -7.35
C ASP A 43 12.15 -2.84 -7.39
N VAL A 44 10.96 -2.37 -6.94
CA VAL A 44 9.73 -3.15 -6.98
C VAL A 44 9.15 -3.07 -8.40
N ALA A 45 9.18 -4.20 -9.11
CA ALA A 45 8.52 -4.30 -10.41
C ALA A 45 7.01 -4.13 -10.27
N LEU A 46 6.51 -2.94 -10.62
CA LEU A 46 5.07 -2.62 -10.69
C LEU A 46 4.42 -3.08 -12.02
N THR A 47 5.14 -3.89 -12.81
CA THR A 47 4.80 -4.24 -14.21
C THR A 47 4.29 -5.68 -14.40
N ASP A 48 3.69 -5.91 -15.58
CA ASP A 48 2.90 -7.07 -16.03
C ASP A 48 3.70 -8.37 -16.29
N SER A 49 4.27 -9.01 -15.26
CA SER A 49 4.73 -10.40 -15.36
C SER A 49 3.97 -11.31 -14.40
N GLY A 50 3.37 -12.38 -14.93
CA GLY A 50 2.46 -13.26 -14.17
C GLY A 50 1.16 -12.55 -13.77
N PRO A 51 0.17 -13.22 -13.15
CA PRO A 51 -1.19 -12.69 -13.02
C PRO A 51 -1.18 -11.28 -12.41
N HIS A 52 -1.92 -10.34 -13.04
CA HIS A 52 -1.95 -8.86 -12.87
C HIS A 52 -2.20 -8.30 -11.45
N ARG A 53 -1.95 -9.07 -10.39
CA ARG A 53 -2.23 -8.77 -8.98
C ARG A 53 -1.45 -7.53 -8.51
N ARG A 54 -0.14 -7.45 -8.77
CA ARG A 54 0.67 -6.27 -8.38
C ARG A 54 0.23 -5.00 -9.08
N ARG A 55 -0.12 -5.08 -10.37
CA ARG A 55 -0.64 -3.92 -11.13
C ARG A 55 -1.99 -3.44 -10.59
N ARG A 56 -2.92 -4.37 -10.30
CA ARG A 56 -4.22 -4.04 -9.68
C ARG A 56 -4.05 -3.43 -8.30
N LEU A 57 -3.17 -4.00 -7.48
CA LEU A 57 -2.85 -3.47 -6.15
C LEU A 57 -2.22 -2.08 -6.24
N ALA A 58 -1.27 -1.87 -7.15
CA ALA A 58 -0.66 -0.57 -7.39
C ALA A 58 -1.68 0.51 -7.81
N HIS A 59 -2.70 0.12 -8.60
CA HIS A 59 -3.80 1.01 -8.94
C HIS A 59 -4.63 1.41 -7.71
N VAL A 60 -5.06 0.43 -6.89
CA VAL A 60 -5.79 0.71 -5.64
C VAL A 60 -4.99 1.61 -4.71
N VAL A 61 -3.71 1.31 -4.54
CA VAL A 61 -2.81 2.11 -3.70
C VAL A 61 -2.65 3.53 -4.24
N GLY A 62 -2.51 3.68 -5.56
CA GLY A 62 -2.47 4.99 -6.20
C GLY A 62 -3.73 5.82 -5.91
N CYS A 63 -4.92 5.21 -5.98
CA CYS A 63 -6.17 5.88 -5.66
C CYS A 63 -6.29 6.26 -4.18
N ALA A 64 -5.80 5.40 -3.27
CA ALA A 64 -5.86 5.64 -1.83
C ALA A 64 -4.86 6.71 -1.37
N LEU A 65 -3.63 6.72 -1.90
CA LEU A 65 -2.60 7.68 -1.54
C LEU A 65 -2.85 9.08 -2.13
N TRP A 66 -3.52 9.19 -3.28
CA TRP A 66 -3.81 10.47 -3.95
C TRP A 66 -5.29 10.85 -3.89
N ASP A 67 -6.02 10.34 -2.90
CA ASP A 67 -7.30 10.93 -2.52
C ASP A 67 -7.04 12.37 -2.04
N PRO A 68 -7.63 13.40 -2.68
CA PRO A 68 -7.37 14.80 -2.33
C PRO A 68 -7.82 15.17 -0.90
N ALA A 69 -8.61 14.32 -0.24
CA ALA A 69 -9.00 14.51 1.15
C ALA A 69 -8.00 13.90 2.15
N LEU A 70 -6.95 13.21 1.69
CA LEU A 70 -6.00 12.49 2.54
C LEU A 70 -4.56 13.00 2.34
N ASP A 71 -3.78 12.92 3.42
CA ASP A 71 -2.33 13.07 3.34
C ASP A 71 -1.69 11.73 2.97
N ALA A 72 -1.01 11.70 1.82
CA ALA A 72 -0.32 10.52 1.30
C ALA A 72 0.75 9.98 2.26
N ASP A 73 1.46 10.86 2.97
CA ASP A 73 2.49 10.46 3.93
C ASP A 73 1.86 9.84 5.18
N ALA A 74 0.71 10.37 5.61
CA ALA A 74 -0.06 9.78 6.71
C ALA A 74 -0.60 8.39 6.36
N VAL A 75 -1.10 8.20 5.12
CA VAL A 75 -1.57 6.87 4.64
C VAL A 75 -0.40 5.89 4.54
N LEU A 76 0.76 6.32 4.02
CA LEU A 76 1.97 5.49 4.02
C LEU A 76 2.41 5.11 5.45
N ALA A 77 2.37 6.07 6.38
CA ALA A 77 2.71 5.83 7.78
C ALA A 77 1.74 4.82 8.43
N ALA A 78 0.44 4.91 8.14
CA ALA A 78 -0.56 3.95 8.62
C ALA A 78 -0.30 2.54 8.06
N VAL A 79 -0.14 2.39 6.74
CA VAL A 79 0.13 1.10 6.09
C VAL A 79 1.43 0.46 6.63
N THR A 80 2.47 1.26 6.84
CA THR A 80 3.77 0.75 7.32
C THR A 80 3.82 0.51 8.83
N SER A 81 3.01 1.20 9.63
CA SER A 81 2.99 1.02 11.10
C SER A 81 2.20 -0.20 11.52
N THR A 82 1.12 -0.54 10.81
CA THR A 82 0.38 -1.80 11.02
C THR A 82 1.28 -3.03 10.83
N ALA A 83 2.28 -2.95 9.95
CA ALA A 83 3.26 -4.02 9.74
C ALA A 83 4.33 -4.13 10.84
N ARG A 84 4.60 -3.06 11.61
CA ARG A 84 5.54 -3.10 12.75
C ARG A 84 4.95 -3.78 13.98
N ASN A 85 3.63 -3.75 14.13
CA ASN A 85 2.94 -4.36 15.27
C ASN A 85 2.81 -5.89 15.18
N SER A 86 3.38 -6.51 14.13
CA SER A 86 3.36 -7.96 13.89
C SER A 86 4.65 -8.67 14.35
N ARG A 87 5.57 -7.98 15.02
CA ARG A 87 6.81 -8.58 15.53
C ARG A 87 6.52 -9.27 16.88
N PRO A 88 6.59 -10.61 16.98
CA PRO A 88 6.50 -11.26 18.29
C PRO A 88 7.70 -10.79 19.12
N ALA A 89 7.42 -10.39 20.36
CA ALA A 89 8.47 -10.19 21.36
C ALA A 89 9.26 -11.50 21.48
N ALA A 90 10.56 -11.44 21.21
CA ALA A 90 11.51 -12.50 21.49
C ALA A 90 11.98 -12.39 22.94
#